data_AF-A0A8J6NKF6-F1
#
_entry.id   AF-A0A8J6NKF6-F1
#
_cell.length_a   1.000
_cell.length_b   1.000
_cell.length_c   1.000
_cell.angle_alpha   90.00
_cell.angle_beta   90.00
_cell.angle_gamma   90.00
#
_symmetry.space_group_name_H-M   'P 1'
#
loop_
_entity.id
_entity.type
_entity.pdbx_description
1 polymer ?
#
loop_
_entity_poly.entity_id
_entity_poly.type
_entity_poly.pdbx_seq_one_letter_code
_entity_poly.pdbx_strand_id
1 'polypeptide(L)' 'DPNRGVATMHLFLALDAKFISPPNSDDLEDQEIILLNQDGLEQALKAGEFKILAWTTVVALSLGYLAE' A
#
# COMPACT_ATOMS: atom_id res chain seq x y z
N ASP A 1 -16.89 1.58 -5.88
CA ASP A 1 -16.48 0.64 -4.83
C ASP A 1 -15.49 -0.35 -5.44
N PRO A 2 -14.19 -0.25 -5.10
CA PRO A 2 -13.13 -1.07 -5.70
C PRO A 2 -13.26 -2.57 -5.39
N ASN A 3 -14.08 -2.97 -4.41
CA ASN A 3 -14.33 -4.37 -4.09
C ASN A 3 -15.49 -4.99 -4.89
N ARG A 4 -16.15 -4.25 -5.78
CA ARG A 4 -17.33 -4.71 -6.56
C ARG A 4 -17.08 -4.99 -8.04
N GLY A 5 -15.80 -5.15 -8.44
CA GLY A 5 -15.44 -5.50 -9.82
C GLY A 5 -15.66 -4.39 -10.85
N VAL A 6 -15.79 -3.13 -10.39
CA VAL A 6 -16.01 -1.96 -11.27
C VAL A 6 -14.71 -1.21 -11.61
N ALA A 7 -13.58 -1.66 -11.09
CA ALA A 7 -12.28 -1.02 -11.27
C ALA A 7 -11.21 -2.05 -11.62
N THR A 8 -10.27 -1.64 -12.48
CA THR A 8 -9.04 -2.38 -12.76
C THR A 8 -7.90 -1.70 -12.03
N MET A 9 -7.19 -2.45 -11.18
CA MET A 9 -6.05 -1.94 -10.42
C MET A 9 -4.76 -2.60 -10.92
N HIS A 10 -3.73 -1.79 -11.13
CA HIS A 10 -2.39 -2.27 -11.47
C HIS A 10 -1.51 -2.21 -10.22
N LEU A 11 -1.03 -3.36 -9.77
CA LEU A 11 -0.27 -3.48 -8.52
C LEU A 11 1.23 -3.40 -8.81
N PHE A 12 1.96 -2.65 -8.00
CA PHE A 12 3.41 -2.49 -8.13
C PHE A 12 4.06 -2.39 -6.74
N LEU A 13 5.29 -2.90 -6.64
CA LEU A 13 6.19 -2.68 -5.51
C LEU A 13 7.36 -1.83 -6.02
N ALA A 14 7.46 -0.59 -5.52
CA ALA A 14 8.61 0.26 -5.81
C ALA A 14 9.75 -0.06 -4.85
N LEU A 15 10.93 -0.35 -5.38
CA LEU A 15 12.15 -0.63 -4.63
C LEU A 15 13.10 0.57 -4.68
N ASP A 16 13.97 0.68 -3.68
CA ASP A 16 15.01 1.72 -3.57
C ASP A 16 14.48 3.16 -3.61
N ALA A 17 13.23 3.37 -3.17
CA ALA A 17 12.63 4.68 -3.07
C ALA A 17 13.37 5.55 -2.05
N LYS A 18 13.61 6.82 -2.40
CA LYS A 18 14.26 7.81 -1.54
C LYS A 18 13.35 9.02 -1.37
N PHE A 19 13.24 9.51 -0.15
CA PHE A 19 12.56 10.77 0.11
C PHE A 19 13.40 11.93 -0.43
N ILE A 20 12.83 12.71 -1.35
CA ILE A 20 13.50 13.87 -1.98
C ILE A 20 12.81 15.20 -1.66
N SER A 21 11.49 15.17 -1.47
CA SER A 21 10.67 16.34 -1.13
C SER A 21 9.30 15.89 -0.61
N PRO A 22 8.55 16.77 0.08
CA PRO A 22 7.14 16.53 0.40
C PRO A 22 6.30 16.31 -0.88
N PRO A 23 5.16 15.60 -0.79
CA PRO A 23 4.21 15.48 -1.89
C PRO A 23 3.70 16.86 -2.33
N ASN A 24 3.62 17.07 -3.63
CA ASN A 24 2.88 18.18 -4.23
C ASN A 24 1.54 17.62 -4.72
N SER A 25 0.56 17.55 -3.82
CA SER A 25 -0.76 16.94 -4.09
C SER A 25 -1.76 17.99 -4.58
N ASP A 26 -2.50 17.67 -5.63
CA ASP A 26 -3.67 18.42 -6.10
C ASP A 26 -4.99 17.78 -5.64
N ASP A 27 -4.93 16.73 -4.82
CA ASP A 27 -6.10 16.08 -4.25
C ASP A 27 -6.88 17.03 -3.33
N LEU A 28 -8.19 16.83 -3.29
CA LEU A 28 -9.11 17.63 -2.49
C LEU A 28 -9.06 17.31 -0.99
N GLU A 29 -8.45 16.18 -0.62
CA GLU A 29 -8.33 15.71 0.75
C GLU A 29 -6.86 15.73 1.19
N ASP A 30 -6.61 16.17 2.44
CA ASP A 30 -5.28 16.09 3.04
C ASP A 30 -4.86 14.62 3.22
N GLN A 31 -3.67 14.28 2.74
CA GLN A 31 -3.09 12.94 2.90
C GLN A 31 -1.92 12.96 3.87
N GLU A 32 -1.99 12.09 4.88
CA GLU A 32 -0.90 11.83 5.80
C GLU A 32 -0.09 10.62 5.33
N ILE A 33 1.23 10.78 5.18
CA ILE A 33 2.12 9.66 4.88
C ILE A 33 2.48 8.95 6.18
N ILE A 34 2.03 7.70 6.30
CA ILE A 34 2.44 6.80 7.38
C ILE A 34 3.57 5.90 6.88
N LEU A 35 4.70 5.93 7.57
CA LEU A 35 5.81 5.03 7.31
C LEU A 35 5.71 3.81 8.23
N LEU A 36 5.60 2.63 7.63
CA LEU A 36 5.63 1.36 8.34
C LEU A 36 6.94 0.64 8.03
N ASN A 37 7.52 -0.01 9.04
CA ASN A 37 8.52 -1.03 8.82
C ASN A 37 7.85 -2.34 8.36
N GLN A 38 8.66 -3.31 7.92
CA GLN A 38 8.17 -4.58 7.40
C GLN A 38 7.30 -5.35 8.42
N ASP A 39 7.74 -5.42 9.68
CA ASP A 39 7.00 -6.09 10.76
C ASP A 39 5.63 -5.45 11.01
N GLY A 40 5.57 -4.12 11.04
CA GLY A 40 4.32 -3.37 11.20
C GLY A 40 3.36 -3.60 10.03
N LEU A 41 3.90 -3.67 8.82
CA LEU A 41 3.12 -3.99 7.62
C LEU A 41 2.57 -5.42 7.66
N GLU A 42 3.36 -6.39 8.11
CA GLU A 42 2.92 -7.78 8.28
C GLU A 42 1.83 -7.92 9.36
N GLN A 43 1.98 -7.23 10.48
CA GLN A 43 0.97 -7.20 11.55
C GLN A 43 -0.35 -6.59 11.05
N ALA A 44 -0.30 -5.46 10.37
CA ALA A 44 -1.48 -4.80 9.80
C ALA A 44 -2.20 -5.70 8.77
N LEU A 45 -1.43 -6.44 7.96
CA LEU A 45 -1.98 -7.41 7.02
C LEU A 45 -2.74 -8.53 7.76
N LYS A 46 -2.11 -9.13 8.79
CA LYS A 46 -2.72 -10.21 9.59
C LYS A 46 -3.93 -9.74 10.39
N ALA A 47 -3.94 -8.48 10.82
CA ALA A 47 -5.05 -7.86 11.53
C ALA A 47 -6.23 -7.47 10.62
N GLY A 48 -6.05 -7.48 9.28
CA GLY A 48 -7.12 -7.13 8.34
C GLY A 48 -7.39 -5.63 8.24
N GLU A 49 -6.39 -4.79 8.52
CA GLU A 49 -6.53 -3.32 8.50
C GLU A 49 -6.76 -2.75 7.08
N PHE A 50 -6.41 -3.53 6.04
CA PHE A 50 -6.63 -3.17 4.65
C PHE A 50 -8.06 -3.54 4.20
N LYS A 51 -8.90 -2.52 4.03
CA LYS A 51 -10.33 -2.69 3.68
C LYS A 51 -10.60 -2.96 2.19
N ILE A 52 -9.63 -2.70 1.33
CA ILE A 52 -9.75 -2.90 -0.12
C ILE A 52 -8.93 -4.13 -0.52
N LEU A 53 -9.57 -5.08 -1.22
CA LEU A 53 -8.96 -6.36 -1.59
C LEU A 53 -7.66 -6.17 -2.39
N ALA A 54 -7.64 -5.20 -3.31
CA ALA A 54 -6.45 -4.87 -4.09
C ALA A 54 -5.28 -4.39 -3.20
N TRP A 55 -5.57 -3.67 -2.11
CA TRP A 55 -4.55 -3.22 -1.15
C TRP A 55 -4.01 -4.38 -0.31
N THR A 56 -4.90 -5.25 0.20
CA THR A 56 -4.49 -6.48 0.87
C THR A 56 -3.60 -7.33 -0.03
N THR A 57 -3.96 -7.43 -1.32
CA THR A 57 -3.24 -8.22 -2.32
C THR A 57 -1.84 -7.67 -2.56
N VAL A 58 -1.69 -6.35 -2.83
CA VAL A 58 -0.36 -5.78 -3.10
C VAL A 58 0.58 -5.89 -1.90
N VAL A 59 0.06 -5.72 -0.67
CA VAL A 59 0.87 -5.88 0.55
C VAL A 59 1.31 -7.32 0.73
N ALA A 60 0.41 -8.29 0.57
CA ALA A 60 0.75 -9.71 0.70
C ALA A 60 1.79 -10.16 -0.34
N LEU A 61 1.61 -9.78 -1.61
CA LEU A 61 2.58 -10.09 -2.67
C LEU A 61 3.93 -9.42 -2.43
N SER A 62 3.94 -8.18 -1.96
CA SER A 62 5.18 -7.44 -1.68
C SER A 62 5.96 -8.05 -0.53
N LEU A 63 5.28 -8.42 0.57
CA LEU A 63 5.92 -9.10 1.70
C LEU A 63 6.49 -10.46 1.30
N GLY A 64 5.79 -11.20 0.43
CA GLY A 64 6.29 -12.45 -0.13
C GLY A 64 7.56 -12.24 -0.96
N TYR A 65 7.56 -11.26 -1.87
CA TYR A 65 8.73 -10.94 -2.71
C TYR A 65 9.95 -10.52 -1.89
N LEU A 66 9.77 -9.76 -0.80
CA LEU A 66 10.87 -9.29 0.05
C LEU A 66 11.42 -10.36 1.01
N ALA A 67 10.73 -11.49 1.17
CA ALA A 67 11.16 -12.58 2.03
C ALA A 67 12.02 -13.62 1.30
N GLU A 68 12.10 -13.55 -0.03
CA GLU A 68 13.02 -14.32 -0.88
C GLU A 68 14.42 -13.71 -0.93
#